data_AF-A0A964NVF0-F1
#
_entry.id   AF-A0A964NVF0-F1
#
_cell.length_a   1.000
_cell.length_b   1.000
_cell.length_c   1.000
_cell.angle_alpha   90.00
_cell.angle_beta   90.00
_cell.angle_gamma   90.00
#
_symmetry.space_group_name_H-M   'P 1'
#
loop_
_entity.id
_entity.type
_entity.pdbx_description
1 polymer ?
#
loop_
_entity_poly.entity_id
_entity_poly.type
_entity_poly.pdbx_seq_one_letter_code
_entity_poly.pdbx_strand_id
1 'polypeptide(L)'
;MFNRVRRGFVFAAGAALLGTGALAQATTFNLSYSSPHAPLAVWNKVAKEFFFVEVNKRLQPLGHRINFSDSYGGTIVKFGSEVDSLQKGLADMTMLGTIFNQSRLPLSLVSYAAPFSTLSLHNAVGVMDELNVTNAALAKMWDEAGLVPLASVGIEGLDLFTRRPIQKMADLKGMKIGGVGINLTWLKGSGVIPVVNTPDKVYNDIQTGVIEGQMYLPTLAFVGKVNEVAPIC
;
A
#
# COMPACT_ATOMS: atom_id res chain seq x y z
N MET A 1 -19.34 9.55 -87.01
CA MET A 1 -20.50 8.77 -86.53
C MET A 1 -20.51 8.91 -85.01
N PHE A 2 -21.58 9.52 -84.44
CA PHE A 2 -21.78 10.00 -83.04
C PHE A 2 -20.85 11.17 -82.60
N ASN A 3 -21.22 12.46 -82.50
CA ASN A 3 -22.38 13.20 -81.94
C ASN A 3 -22.50 12.95 -80.41
N ARG A 4 -22.36 13.91 -79.45
CA ARG A 4 -23.16 15.14 -79.23
C ARG A 4 -22.70 15.94 -77.97
N VAL A 5 -22.83 17.28 -78.04
CA VAL A 5 -23.43 18.25 -77.06
C VAL A 5 -22.73 18.49 -75.68
N ARG A 6 -22.16 19.66 -75.32
CA ARG A 6 -22.62 21.06 -75.04
C ARG A 6 -23.21 21.32 -73.62
N ARG A 7 -22.71 22.40 -72.98
CA ARG A 7 -23.23 23.19 -71.80
C ARG A 7 -22.84 22.65 -70.41
N GLY A 8 -22.44 23.42 -69.39
CA GLY A 8 -22.44 24.87 -69.14
C GLY A 8 -23.29 25.22 -67.91
N PHE A 9 -22.61 25.64 -66.82
CA PHE A 9 -23.10 26.33 -65.58
C PHE A 9 -24.01 25.58 -64.59
N VAL A 10 -23.65 25.61 -63.29
CA VAL A 10 -24.30 26.41 -62.22
C VAL A 10 -23.57 26.20 -60.88
N PHE A 11 -23.24 27.32 -60.23
CA PHE A 11 -22.78 27.45 -58.84
C PHE A 11 -23.89 27.04 -57.86
N ALA A 12 -23.59 26.23 -56.85
CA ALA A 12 -24.39 26.14 -55.63
C ALA A 12 -23.45 25.98 -54.42
N ALA A 13 -23.03 27.12 -53.88
CA ALA A 13 -22.47 27.22 -52.54
C ALA A 13 -23.60 26.97 -51.53
N GLY A 14 -23.52 25.86 -50.80
CA GLY A 14 -24.38 25.55 -49.66
C GLY A 14 -23.50 25.08 -48.51
N ALA A 15 -23.11 26.02 -47.64
CA ALA A 15 -22.36 25.75 -46.43
C ALA A 15 -23.22 24.93 -45.46
N ALA A 16 -22.98 23.63 -45.37
CA ALA A 16 -23.45 22.82 -44.26
C ALA A 16 -22.48 23.03 -43.08
N LEU A 17 -22.79 24.01 -42.24
CA LEU A 17 -22.28 24.08 -40.86
C LEU A 17 -22.90 22.92 -40.07
N LEU A 18 -22.38 21.72 -40.28
CA LEU A 18 -22.52 20.63 -39.33
C LEU A 18 -21.60 20.97 -38.17
N GLY A 19 -22.16 21.66 -37.17
CA GLY A 19 -21.61 21.69 -35.83
C GLY A 19 -21.48 20.26 -35.34
N THR A 20 -20.32 19.66 -35.56
CA THR A 20 -19.89 18.49 -34.81
C THR A 20 -19.62 18.99 -33.41
N GLY A 21 -20.67 19.06 -32.60
CA GLY A 21 -20.49 18.94 -31.17
C GLY A 21 -19.76 17.62 -30.98
N ALA A 22 -18.46 17.68 -30.69
CA ALA A 22 -17.71 16.52 -30.26
C ALA A 22 -18.45 15.99 -29.04
N LEU A 23 -19.24 14.94 -29.21
CA LEU A 23 -19.72 14.13 -28.11
C LEU A 23 -18.43 13.69 -27.41
N ALA A 24 -18.16 14.25 -26.25
CA ALA A 24 -17.02 13.88 -25.43
C ALA A 24 -17.09 12.36 -25.24
N GLN A 25 -16.22 11.64 -25.96
CA GLN A 25 -16.25 10.19 -25.99
C GLN A 25 -15.83 9.72 -24.62
N ALA A 26 -16.72 9.01 -23.93
CA ALA A 26 -16.44 8.49 -22.61
C ALA A 26 -15.16 7.64 -22.68
N THR A 27 -14.08 8.13 -22.06
CA THR A 27 -12.78 7.48 -22.17
C THR A 27 -12.67 6.46 -21.04
N THR A 28 -12.56 5.18 -21.41
CA THR A 28 -12.31 4.11 -20.46
C THR A 28 -10.82 3.75 -20.49
N PHE A 29 -10.18 3.86 -19.34
CA PHE A 29 -8.81 3.40 -19.12
C PHE A 29 -8.84 2.03 -18.45
N ASN A 30 -7.90 1.15 -18.77
CA ASN A 30 -7.72 -0.11 -18.05
C ASN A 30 -6.49 0.02 -17.15
N LEU A 31 -6.64 -0.27 -15.86
CA LEU A 31 -5.51 -0.33 -14.93
C LEU A 31 -5.57 -1.64 -14.15
N SER A 32 -4.41 -2.28 -14.02
CA SER A 32 -4.22 -3.49 -13.25
C SER A 32 -3.67 -3.18 -11.86
N TYR A 33 -4.28 -3.80 -10.85
CA TYR A 33 -3.82 -3.78 -9.47
C TYR A 33 -3.42 -5.19 -9.05
N SER A 34 -2.21 -5.36 -8.53
CA SER A 34 -1.76 -6.64 -7.98
C SER A 34 -1.20 -6.46 -6.59
N SER A 35 -1.62 -7.30 -5.63
CA SER A 35 -1.15 -7.22 -4.25
C SER A 35 -0.44 -8.51 -3.85
N PRO A 36 0.74 -8.43 -3.20
CA PRO A 36 1.40 -9.61 -2.64
C PRO A 36 0.63 -10.17 -1.43
N HIS A 37 -0.26 -9.38 -0.83
CA HIS A 37 -1.05 -9.78 0.33
C HIS A 37 -2.30 -10.58 -0.05
N ALA A 38 -2.78 -11.42 0.88
CA ALA A 38 -4.00 -12.20 0.70
C ALA A 38 -5.24 -11.33 0.40
N PRO A 39 -6.26 -11.87 -0.31
CA PRO A 39 -7.48 -11.13 -0.65
C PRO A 39 -8.19 -10.50 0.56
N LEU A 40 -8.17 -11.19 1.72
CA LEU A 40 -8.86 -10.75 2.93
C LEU A 40 -8.11 -9.69 3.74
N ALA A 41 -6.92 -9.26 3.29
CA ALA A 41 -6.18 -8.22 3.99
C ALA A 41 -6.94 -6.88 3.94
N VAL A 42 -7.05 -6.20 5.08
CA VAL A 42 -7.91 -5.01 5.23
C VAL A 42 -7.58 -3.91 4.21
N TRP A 43 -6.29 -3.70 3.91
CA TRP A 43 -5.86 -2.71 2.92
C TRP A 43 -6.26 -3.06 1.48
N ASN A 44 -6.37 -4.34 1.13
CA ASN A 44 -6.89 -4.77 -0.18
C ASN A 44 -8.40 -4.50 -0.27
N LYS A 45 -9.12 -4.71 0.84
CA LYS A 45 -10.53 -4.33 0.94
C LYS A 45 -10.72 -2.83 0.76
N VAL A 46 -9.92 -2.00 1.43
CA VAL A 46 -9.95 -0.54 1.28
C VAL A 46 -9.63 -0.11 -0.16
N ALA A 47 -8.62 -0.70 -0.80
CA ALA A 47 -8.30 -0.40 -2.20
C ALA A 47 -9.50 -0.67 -3.13
N LYS A 48 -10.13 -1.85 -2.98
CA LYS A 48 -11.23 -2.28 -3.85
C LYS A 48 -12.54 -1.54 -3.58
N GLU A 49 -12.95 -1.49 -2.31
CA GLU A 49 -14.28 -1.01 -1.93
C GLU A 49 -14.35 0.50 -1.75
N PHE A 50 -13.21 1.17 -1.51
CA PHE A 50 -13.16 2.62 -1.34
C PHE A 50 -12.40 3.30 -2.47
N PHE A 51 -11.11 2.99 -2.66
CA PHE A 51 -10.27 3.73 -3.61
C PHE A 51 -10.75 3.62 -5.06
N PHE A 52 -10.96 2.40 -5.58
CA PHE A 52 -11.46 2.22 -6.96
C PHE A 52 -12.84 2.85 -7.19
N VAL A 53 -13.71 2.79 -6.18
CA VAL A 53 -15.07 3.35 -6.21
C VAL A 53 -15.01 4.87 -6.25
N GLU A 54 -14.28 5.50 -5.33
CA GLU A 54 -14.18 6.96 -5.24
C GLU A 54 -13.43 7.57 -6.43
N VAL A 55 -12.41 6.89 -6.96
CA VAL A 55 -11.76 7.31 -8.21
C VAL A 55 -12.77 7.36 -9.36
N ASN A 56 -13.53 6.28 -9.59
CA ASN A 56 -14.51 6.26 -10.66
C ASN A 56 -15.66 7.27 -10.46
N LYS A 57 -16.10 7.48 -9.21
CA LYS A 57 -17.09 8.49 -8.88
C LYS A 57 -16.60 9.91 -9.20
N ARG A 58 -15.32 10.22 -8.97
CA ARG A 58 -14.71 11.51 -9.31
C ARG A 58 -14.44 11.68 -10.81
N LEU A 59 -14.20 10.59 -11.53
CA LEU A 59 -14.01 10.59 -12.98
C LEU A 59 -15.33 10.68 -13.76
N GLN A 60 -16.44 10.18 -13.21
CA GLN A 60 -17.75 10.20 -13.85
C GLN A 60 -18.20 11.57 -14.37
N PRO A 61 -18.15 12.68 -13.59
CA PRO A 61 -18.54 14.00 -14.11
C PRO A 61 -17.61 14.53 -15.21
N LEU A 62 -16.40 13.96 -15.34
CA LEU A 62 -15.45 14.27 -16.41
C LEU A 62 -15.65 13.40 -17.66
N GLY A 63 -16.64 12.50 -17.65
CA GLY A 63 -16.86 11.56 -18.74
C GLY A 63 -15.79 10.46 -18.84
N HIS A 64 -15.06 10.21 -17.75
CA HIS A 64 -14.00 9.21 -17.70
C HIS A 64 -14.36 8.04 -16.79
N ARG A 65 -13.75 6.88 -17.04
CA ARG A 65 -13.86 5.70 -16.20
C ARG A 65 -12.56 4.92 -16.22
N ILE A 66 -12.20 4.31 -15.10
CA ILE A 66 -11.18 3.27 -15.03
C ILE A 66 -11.85 1.92 -14.81
N ASN A 67 -11.49 0.95 -15.65
CA ASN A 67 -11.77 -0.45 -15.45
C ASN A 67 -10.57 -1.09 -14.72
N PHE A 68 -10.74 -1.33 -13.42
CA PHE A 68 -9.72 -1.96 -12.59
C PHE A 68 -9.79 -3.48 -12.71
N SER A 69 -8.68 -4.13 -13.04
CA SER A 69 -8.49 -5.58 -12.86
C SER A 69 -7.63 -5.83 -11.62
N ASP A 70 -8.02 -6.75 -10.74
CA ASP A 70 -7.33 -6.99 -9.47
C ASP A 70 -6.82 -8.43 -9.32
N SER A 71 -5.65 -8.58 -8.71
CA SER A 71 -5.04 -9.87 -8.35
C SER A 71 -4.39 -9.78 -6.96
N TYR A 72 -4.38 -10.90 -6.24
CA TYR A 72 -4.00 -10.94 -4.82
C TYR A 72 -3.16 -12.17 -4.51
N GLY A 73 -2.52 -12.18 -3.34
CA GLY A 73 -1.83 -13.35 -2.80
C GLY A 73 -0.55 -13.70 -3.56
N GLY A 74 0.12 -12.72 -4.17
CA GLY A 74 1.43 -12.96 -4.77
C GLY A 74 1.42 -13.57 -6.16
N THR A 75 0.26 -13.60 -6.85
CA THR A 75 0.13 -14.26 -8.17
C THR A 75 0.88 -13.54 -9.28
N ILE A 76 0.96 -12.21 -9.23
CA ILE A 76 1.72 -11.37 -10.19
C ILE A 76 2.82 -10.59 -9.47
N VAL A 77 2.46 -9.76 -8.48
CA VAL A 77 3.41 -9.01 -7.65
C VAL A 77 3.67 -9.74 -6.34
N LYS A 78 4.95 -9.94 -5.96
CA LYS A 78 5.37 -10.64 -4.73
C LYS A 78 6.02 -9.70 -3.72
N PHE A 79 6.08 -10.10 -2.45
CA PHE A 79 6.79 -9.36 -1.41
C PHE A 79 8.27 -9.18 -1.75
N GLY A 80 8.76 -7.96 -1.58
CA GLY A 80 10.12 -7.55 -1.90
C GLY A 80 10.40 -7.38 -3.39
N SER A 81 9.45 -7.72 -4.28
CA SER A 81 9.57 -7.52 -5.72
C SER A 81 8.62 -6.44 -6.25
N GLU A 82 7.89 -5.74 -5.37
CA GLU A 82 6.84 -4.80 -5.76
C GLU A 82 7.36 -3.72 -6.71
N VAL A 83 8.45 -3.05 -6.33
CA VAL A 83 9.08 -2.01 -7.16
C VAL A 83 9.48 -2.56 -8.52
N ASP A 84 10.18 -3.70 -8.56
CA ASP A 84 10.66 -4.31 -9.81
C ASP A 84 9.50 -4.78 -10.70
N SER A 85 8.42 -5.29 -10.13
CA SER A 85 7.25 -5.76 -10.86
C SER A 85 6.53 -4.60 -11.57
N LEU A 86 6.40 -3.44 -10.90
CA LEU A 86 5.85 -2.23 -11.50
C LEU A 86 6.79 -1.66 -12.57
N GLN A 87 8.09 -1.57 -12.30
CA GLN A 87 9.08 -1.11 -13.28
C GLN A 87 9.09 -1.96 -14.55
N LYS A 88 8.78 -3.25 -14.44
CA LYS A 88 8.65 -4.19 -15.57
C LYS A 88 7.26 -4.19 -16.23
N GLY A 89 6.32 -3.39 -15.73
CA GLY A 89 4.96 -3.29 -16.27
C GLY A 89 4.11 -4.55 -16.03
N LEU A 90 4.40 -5.35 -15.00
CA LEU A 90 3.60 -6.54 -14.67
C LEU A 90 2.24 -6.18 -14.05
N ALA A 91 2.16 -5.02 -13.41
CA ALA A 91 0.94 -4.39 -12.94
C ALA A 91 1.11 -2.87 -12.94
N ASP A 92 0.01 -2.13 -13.11
CA ASP A 92 0.02 -0.66 -13.08
C ASP A 92 0.02 -0.13 -11.64
N MET A 93 -0.52 -0.90 -10.70
CA MET A 93 -0.67 -0.54 -9.29
C MET A 93 -0.37 -1.74 -8.39
N THR A 94 0.16 -1.49 -7.18
CA THR A 94 0.30 -2.50 -6.12
C THR A 94 -0.02 -1.94 -4.76
N MET A 95 -0.43 -2.81 -3.83
CA MET A 95 -0.18 -2.53 -2.42
C MET A 95 1.32 -2.73 -2.17
N LEU A 96 2.03 -1.65 -1.86
CA LEU A 96 3.47 -1.70 -1.65
C LEU A 96 3.76 -1.76 -0.15
N GLY A 97 4.32 -2.88 0.31
CA GLY A 97 4.86 -2.96 1.67
C GLY A 97 6.24 -2.32 1.73
N THR A 98 6.32 -1.07 2.21
CA THR A 98 7.59 -0.31 2.31
C THR A 98 8.63 -1.04 3.16
N ILE A 99 8.17 -1.73 4.21
CA ILE A 99 9.01 -2.56 5.09
C ILE A 99 9.69 -3.75 4.39
N PHE A 100 9.19 -4.20 3.24
CA PHE A 100 9.80 -5.28 2.45
C PHE A 100 10.76 -4.73 1.38
N ASN A 101 10.76 -3.41 1.20
CA ASN A 101 11.53 -2.70 0.18
C ASN A 101 12.55 -1.73 0.80
N GLN A 102 13.06 -2.04 1.99
CA GLN A 102 13.88 -1.12 2.81
C GLN A 102 15.13 -0.60 2.10
N SER A 103 15.78 -1.45 1.30
CA SER A 103 16.98 -1.08 0.53
C SER A 103 16.67 -0.14 -0.65
N ARG A 104 15.44 -0.19 -1.17
CA ARG A 104 14.99 0.60 -2.33
C ARG A 104 14.27 1.87 -1.91
N LEU A 105 13.53 1.81 -0.81
CA LEU A 105 12.64 2.88 -0.35
C LEU A 105 12.94 3.29 1.11
N PRO A 106 14.20 3.55 1.50
CA PRO A 106 14.56 3.76 2.90
C PRO A 106 13.85 4.97 3.53
N LEU A 107 13.63 6.04 2.78
CA LEU A 107 12.97 7.25 3.29
C LEU A 107 11.48 7.03 3.54
N SER A 108 10.85 6.00 2.97
CA SER A 108 9.44 5.68 3.25
C SER A 108 9.22 5.05 4.64
N LEU A 109 10.31 4.72 5.35
CA LEU A 109 10.28 4.09 6.66
C LEU A 109 10.33 5.10 7.82
N VAL A 110 9.95 6.38 7.60
CA VAL A 110 10.01 7.43 8.63
C VAL A 110 9.31 7.01 9.92
N SER A 111 8.11 6.42 9.82
CA SER A 111 7.35 5.97 10.98
C SER A 111 8.04 4.85 11.78
N TYR A 112 8.94 4.09 11.14
CA TYR A 112 9.77 3.09 11.80
C TYR A 112 11.06 3.66 12.40
N ALA A 113 11.61 4.70 11.78
CA ALA A 113 12.80 5.39 12.28
C ALA A 113 12.48 6.34 13.45
N ALA A 114 11.27 6.90 13.48
CA ALA A 114 10.77 7.79 14.53
C ALA A 114 9.49 7.20 15.17
N PRO A 115 9.60 6.07 15.90
CA PRO A 115 8.47 5.46 16.57
C PRO A 115 7.92 6.36 17.69
N PHE A 116 6.70 6.07 18.16
CA PHE A 116 6.05 6.73 19.30
C PHE A 116 5.70 8.21 19.12
N SER A 117 5.76 8.73 17.90
CA SER A 117 5.42 10.13 17.58
C SER A 117 3.92 10.43 17.65
N THR A 118 3.06 9.42 17.47
CA THR A 118 1.60 9.55 17.56
C THR A 118 0.94 8.21 17.87
N LEU A 119 -0.18 8.23 18.61
CA LEU A 119 -1.10 7.10 18.75
C LEU A 119 -2.29 7.18 17.77
N SER A 120 -2.47 8.31 17.09
CA SER A 120 -3.50 8.50 16.07
C SER A 120 -3.01 7.95 14.74
N LEU A 121 -3.65 6.87 14.27
CA LEU A 121 -3.42 6.31 12.94
C LEU A 121 -3.72 7.34 11.84
N HIS A 122 -4.76 8.15 12.03
CA HIS A 122 -5.11 9.22 11.11
C HIS A 122 -3.97 10.24 10.95
N ASN A 123 -3.35 10.65 12.06
CA ASN A 123 -2.24 11.60 12.01
C ASN A 123 -1.00 10.95 11.38
N ALA A 124 -0.71 9.68 11.69
CA ALA A 124 0.43 8.97 11.10
C ALA A 124 0.31 8.87 9.57
N VAL A 125 -0.87 8.49 9.07
CA VAL A 125 -1.16 8.42 7.62
C VAL A 125 -1.11 9.81 7.00
N GLY A 126 -1.75 10.80 7.63
CA GLY A 126 -1.78 12.18 7.12
C GLY A 126 -0.39 12.80 6.99
N VAL A 127 0.49 12.58 7.97
CA VAL A 127 1.89 13.04 7.89
C VAL A 127 2.65 12.34 6.78
N MET A 128 2.47 11.02 6.59
CA MET A 128 3.12 10.31 5.50
C MET A 128 2.63 10.79 4.12
N ASP A 129 1.32 11.03 3.97
CA ASP A 129 0.74 11.60 2.75
C ASP A 129 1.29 13.01 2.48
N GLU A 130 1.38 13.86 3.50
CA GLU A 130 1.97 15.19 3.38
C GLU A 130 3.45 15.11 2.98
N LEU A 131 4.24 14.24 3.62
CA LEU A 131 5.67 14.07 3.32
C LEU A 131 5.88 13.55 1.90
N ASN A 132 5.04 12.65 1.39
CA ASN A 132 5.14 12.15 0.02
C ASN A 132 5.00 13.26 -1.03
N VAL A 133 4.31 14.36 -0.68
CA VAL A 133 4.11 15.52 -1.56
C VAL A 133 5.12 16.64 -1.30
N THR A 134 5.43 16.91 -0.04
CA THR A 134 6.18 18.11 0.38
C THR A 134 7.67 17.87 0.57
N ASN A 135 8.10 16.64 0.83
CA ASN A 135 9.51 16.31 1.08
C ASN A 135 10.22 15.96 -0.23
N ALA A 136 11.10 16.85 -0.70
CA ALA A 136 11.82 16.67 -1.96
C ALA A 136 12.69 15.41 -2.02
N ALA A 137 13.27 14.96 -0.91
CA ALA A 137 14.07 13.75 -0.88
C ALA A 137 13.21 12.50 -1.02
N LEU A 138 12.03 12.48 -0.38
CA LEU A 138 11.06 11.40 -0.50
C LEU A 138 10.47 11.34 -1.90
N ALA A 139 10.08 12.48 -2.47
CA ALA A 139 9.61 12.59 -3.85
C ALA A 139 10.68 12.07 -4.85
N LYS A 140 11.94 12.52 -4.71
CA LYS A 140 13.06 12.05 -5.54
C LYS A 140 13.25 10.54 -5.45
N MET A 141 13.13 9.95 -4.26
CA MET A 141 13.23 8.50 -4.08
C MET A 141 12.13 7.74 -4.82
N TRP A 142 10.88 8.24 -4.80
CA TRP A 142 9.78 7.66 -5.56
C TRP A 142 10.00 7.78 -7.07
N ASP A 143 10.45 8.95 -7.54
CA ASP A 143 10.78 9.19 -8.94
C ASP A 143 11.91 8.27 -9.43
N GLU A 144 12.98 8.11 -8.65
CA GLU A 144 14.08 7.18 -8.96
C GLU A 144 13.64 5.70 -8.95
N ALA A 145 12.65 5.37 -8.14
CA ALA A 145 11.99 4.06 -8.18
C ALA A 145 11.02 3.92 -9.37
N GLY A 146 10.72 4.99 -10.10
CA GLY A 146 9.74 4.98 -11.18
C GLY A 146 8.32 4.74 -10.68
N LEU A 147 8.01 5.18 -9.47
CA LEU A 147 6.73 4.96 -8.80
C LEU A 147 6.08 6.28 -8.42
N VAL A 148 4.74 6.32 -8.46
CA VAL A 148 3.95 7.43 -7.94
C VAL A 148 3.19 6.94 -6.70
N PRO A 149 3.48 7.46 -5.49
CA PRO A 149 2.71 7.13 -4.30
C PRO A 149 1.30 7.73 -4.42
N LEU A 150 0.26 6.88 -4.41
CA LEU A 150 -1.13 7.33 -4.61
C LEU A 150 -1.86 7.63 -3.29
N ALA A 151 -1.60 6.82 -2.27
CA ALA A 151 -2.17 6.95 -0.94
C ALA A 151 -1.36 6.12 0.05
N SER A 152 -1.23 6.59 1.29
CA SER A 152 -0.66 5.80 2.38
C SER A 152 -1.77 4.98 3.06
N VAL A 153 -1.44 3.74 3.41
CA VAL A 153 -2.30 2.91 4.26
C VAL A 153 -1.56 2.63 5.56
N GLY A 154 -2.16 3.03 6.67
CA GLY A 154 -1.62 2.79 8.00
C GLY A 154 -2.02 1.43 8.54
N ILE A 155 -1.15 0.87 9.38
CA ILE A 155 -1.45 -0.26 10.26
C ILE A 155 -1.49 0.25 11.71
N GLU A 156 -2.22 -0.45 12.57
CA GLU A 156 -2.27 -0.18 13.99
C GLU A 156 -0.89 -0.22 14.67
N GLY A 157 -0.80 0.31 15.89
CA GLY A 157 0.40 0.26 16.71
C GLY A 157 0.82 -1.18 17.04
N LEU A 158 2.11 -1.35 17.34
CA LEU A 158 2.60 -2.63 17.87
C LEU A 158 2.50 -2.61 19.39
N ASP A 159 1.90 -3.65 19.93
CA ASP A 159 1.81 -3.89 21.36
C ASP A 159 2.79 -5.00 21.78
N LEU A 160 3.10 -5.04 23.07
CA LEU A 160 3.99 -6.05 23.65
C LEU A 160 3.16 -7.14 24.34
N PHE A 161 3.00 -8.28 23.67
CA PHE A 161 2.33 -9.44 24.21
C PHE A 161 3.30 -10.25 25.07
N THR A 162 2.98 -10.50 26.34
CA THR A 162 3.86 -11.24 27.26
C THR A 162 3.12 -12.32 28.05
N ARG A 163 3.89 -13.29 28.57
CA ARG A 163 3.41 -14.30 29.51
C ARG A 163 3.16 -13.76 30.91
N ARG A 164 3.91 -12.73 31.30
CA ARG A 164 3.89 -12.14 32.65
C ARG A 164 3.73 -10.62 32.58
N PRO A 165 3.05 -10.01 33.56
CA PRO A 165 2.90 -8.56 33.60
C PRO A 165 4.23 -7.81 33.57
N ILE A 166 4.24 -6.70 32.84
CA ILE A 166 5.34 -5.73 32.79
C ILE A 166 4.79 -4.44 33.38
N GLN A 167 5.30 -4.03 34.54
CA GLN A 167 4.83 -2.81 35.22
C GLN A 167 5.90 -1.71 35.23
N LYS A 168 7.17 -2.07 35.02
CA LYS A 168 8.29 -1.14 34.97
C LYS A 168 9.37 -1.65 34.01
N MET A 169 10.19 -0.73 33.51
CA MET A 169 11.29 -1.05 32.57
C MET A 169 12.24 -2.13 33.10
N ALA A 170 12.47 -2.20 34.42
CA ALA A 170 13.31 -3.23 35.02
C ALA A 170 12.80 -4.66 34.79
N ASP A 171 11.48 -4.83 34.59
CA ASP A 171 10.88 -6.14 34.36
C ASP A 171 11.25 -6.71 32.98
N LEU A 172 11.64 -5.86 32.03
CA LEU A 172 12.07 -6.23 30.67
C LEU A 172 13.51 -6.75 30.61
N LYS A 173 14.32 -6.51 31.64
CA LYS A 173 15.74 -6.83 31.60
C LYS A 173 15.97 -8.35 31.45
N GLY A 174 16.69 -8.72 30.41
CA GLY A 174 17.00 -10.11 30.08
C GLY A 174 15.86 -10.88 29.40
N MET A 175 14.68 -10.27 29.23
CA MET A 175 13.56 -10.95 28.56
C MET A 175 13.85 -11.16 27.08
N LYS A 176 13.59 -12.36 26.58
CA LYS A 176 13.65 -12.63 25.14
C LYS A 176 12.37 -12.13 24.46
N ILE A 177 12.46 -11.04 23.69
CA ILE A 177 11.30 -10.46 23.01
C ILE A 177 11.42 -10.66 21.50
N GLY A 178 10.40 -11.31 20.92
CA GLY A 178 10.25 -11.53 19.49
C GLY A 178 9.81 -10.28 18.75
N GLY A 179 10.20 -10.17 17.48
CA GLY A 179 9.80 -9.06 16.62
C GLY A 179 10.30 -9.21 15.19
N VAL A 180 9.82 -8.31 14.32
CA VAL A 180 10.22 -8.26 12.92
C VAL A 180 11.33 -7.21 12.75
N GLY A 181 12.53 -7.67 12.37
CA GLY A 181 13.68 -6.87 11.94
C GLY A 181 13.79 -5.45 12.50
N ILE A 182 13.31 -4.46 11.74
CA ILE A 182 13.44 -3.03 12.07
C ILE A 182 12.72 -2.64 13.38
N ASN A 183 11.61 -3.30 13.74
CA ASN A 183 10.87 -2.97 14.96
C ASN A 183 11.72 -3.26 16.20
N LEU A 184 12.54 -4.32 16.17
CA LEU A 184 13.40 -4.69 17.30
C LEU A 184 14.42 -3.61 17.65
N THR A 185 14.72 -2.69 16.73
CA THR A 185 15.58 -1.53 17.03
C THR A 185 14.96 -0.61 18.08
N TRP A 186 13.63 -0.58 18.20
CA TRP A 186 12.90 0.22 19.20
C TRP A 186 13.14 -0.28 20.62
N LEU A 187 13.52 -1.54 20.79
CA LEU A 187 13.79 -2.13 22.09
C LEU A 187 15.24 -1.89 22.56
N LYS A 188 16.08 -1.26 21.73
CA LYS A 188 17.48 -0.97 22.10
C LYS A 188 17.54 -0.13 23.36
N GLY A 189 18.35 -0.57 24.34
CA GLY A 189 18.50 0.10 25.63
C GLY A 189 17.45 -0.25 26.68
N SER A 190 16.40 -1.02 26.33
CA SER A 190 15.41 -1.50 27.32
C SER A 190 15.91 -2.68 28.16
N GLY A 191 17.02 -3.31 27.76
CA GLY A 191 17.60 -4.48 28.43
C GLY A 191 17.02 -5.81 27.99
N VAL A 192 16.07 -5.83 27.05
CA VAL A 192 15.59 -7.07 26.42
C VAL A 192 16.66 -7.71 25.53
N ILE A 193 16.50 -9.00 25.28
CA ILE A 193 17.23 -9.76 24.28
C ILE A 193 16.32 -9.88 23.04
N PRO A 194 16.55 -9.11 21.97
CA PRO A 194 15.71 -9.15 20.79
C PRO A 194 15.92 -10.47 20.02
N VAL A 195 14.82 -11.10 19.62
CA VAL A 195 14.84 -12.33 18.82
C VAL A 195 14.06 -12.08 17.53
N VAL A 196 14.73 -12.17 16.39
CA VAL A 196 14.06 -12.06 15.09
C VAL A 196 13.28 -13.35 14.84
N ASN A 197 11.99 -13.23 14.54
CA ASN A 197 11.16 -14.34 14.12
C ASN A 197 10.20 -13.93 13.00
N THR A 198 9.40 -14.89 12.54
CA THR A 198 8.40 -14.72 11.50
C THR A 198 7.00 -14.95 12.07
N PRO A 199 5.95 -14.31 11.52
CA PRO A 199 4.56 -14.45 11.99
C PRO A 199 4.08 -15.89 12.23
N ASP A 200 4.52 -16.86 11.41
CA ASP A 200 4.18 -18.28 11.51
C ASP A 200 4.77 -18.98 12.75
N LYS A 201 5.85 -18.44 13.32
CA LYS A 201 6.55 -19.04 14.47
C LYS A 201 6.13 -18.46 15.82
N VAL A 202 5.53 -17.27 15.84
CA VAL A 202 5.25 -16.52 17.07
C VAL A 202 4.60 -17.36 18.16
N TYR A 203 3.52 -18.09 17.84
CA TYR A 203 2.82 -18.93 18.82
C TYR A 203 3.75 -20.00 19.42
N ASN A 204 4.41 -20.77 18.57
CA ASN A 204 5.29 -21.86 18.98
C ASN A 204 6.52 -21.34 19.74
N ASP A 205 7.10 -20.22 19.33
CA ASP A 205 8.26 -19.61 19.99
C ASP A 205 7.90 -19.18 21.42
N ILE A 206 6.71 -18.60 21.63
CA ILE A 206 6.22 -18.25 22.98
C ILE A 206 5.88 -19.51 23.78
N GLN A 207 5.20 -20.48 23.16
CA GLN A 207 4.78 -21.72 23.81
C GLN A 207 5.98 -22.53 24.34
N THR A 208 7.03 -22.64 23.51
CA THR A 208 8.24 -23.41 23.81
C THR A 208 9.28 -22.63 24.62
N GLY A 209 9.07 -21.32 24.83
CA GLY A 209 9.97 -20.47 25.61
C GLY A 209 11.23 -20.01 24.87
N VAL A 210 11.24 -20.08 23.53
CA VAL A 210 12.26 -19.41 22.71
C VAL A 210 12.21 -17.91 22.93
N ILE A 211 10.98 -17.36 23.04
CA ILE A 211 10.70 -15.99 23.45
C ILE A 211 9.72 -15.97 24.63
N GLU A 212 9.77 -14.93 25.45
CA GLU A 212 8.88 -14.69 26.60
C GLU A 212 7.75 -13.71 26.29
N GLY A 213 7.85 -13.04 25.14
CA GLY A 213 6.86 -12.14 24.61
C GLY A 213 7.18 -11.73 23.18
N GLN A 214 6.25 -11.03 22.54
CA GLN A 214 6.31 -10.62 21.15
C GLN A 214 5.83 -9.18 21.01
N MET A 215 6.59 -8.35 20.32
CA MET A 215 6.09 -7.09 19.78
C MET A 215 5.30 -7.37 18.50
N TYR A 216 4.00 -7.11 18.51
CA TYR A 216 3.09 -7.55 17.44
C TYR A 216 1.88 -6.63 17.23
N LEU A 217 1.25 -6.77 16.07
CA LEU A 217 -0.03 -6.10 15.77
C LEU A 217 -1.16 -6.82 16.52
N PRO A 218 -2.01 -6.14 17.31
CA PRO A 218 -3.13 -6.75 18.02
C PRO A 218 -4.05 -7.61 17.15
N THR A 219 -4.38 -7.14 15.95
CA THR A 219 -5.21 -7.88 14.99
C THR A 219 -4.55 -9.21 14.60
N LEU A 220 -3.23 -9.21 14.36
CA LEU A 220 -2.52 -10.45 14.03
C LEU A 220 -2.28 -11.34 15.25
N ALA A 221 -2.11 -10.74 16.44
CA ALA A 221 -1.99 -11.46 17.69
C ALA A 221 -3.25 -12.30 17.94
N PHE A 222 -4.43 -11.72 17.71
CA PHE A 222 -5.70 -12.44 17.84
C PHE A 222 -5.86 -13.55 16.79
N VAL A 223 -5.60 -13.25 15.51
CA VAL A 223 -5.68 -14.25 14.42
C VAL A 223 -4.70 -15.42 14.66
N GLY A 224 -3.49 -15.11 15.12
CA GLY A 224 -2.45 -16.09 15.45
C GLY A 224 -2.62 -16.72 16.83
N LYS A 225 -3.71 -16.44 17.55
CA LYS A 225 -4.00 -16.96 18.91
C LYS A 225 -2.88 -16.70 19.92
N VAL A 226 -2.11 -15.64 19.72
CA VAL A 226 -1.00 -15.25 20.61
C VAL A 226 -1.50 -15.00 22.03
N ASN A 227 -2.75 -14.54 22.18
CA ASN A 227 -3.42 -14.36 23.46
C ASN A 227 -3.57 -15.65 24.28
N GLU A 228 -3.49 -16.85 23.68
CA GLU A 228 -3.50 -18.12 24.44
C GLU A 228 -2.16 -18.40 25.14
N VAL A 229 -1.06 -17.90 24.58
CA VAL A 229 0.31 -18.18 25.05
C VAL A 229 1.02 -16.97 25.65
N ALA A 230 0.53 -15.75 25.37
CA ALA A 230 0.96 -14.47 25.92
C ALA A 230 -0.27 -13.56 26.13
N PRO A 231 -1.04 -13.78 27.21
CA PRO A 231 -2.33 -13.13 27.42
C PRO A 231 -2.24 -11.68 27.91
N ILE A 232 -1.05 -11.22 28.31
CA ILE A 232 -0.87 -9.85 28.81
C ILE A 232 -0.41 -8.95 27.68
N CYS A 233 -1.02 -7.77 27.58
CA CYS A 233 -0.78 -6.75 26.56
C CYS A 233 -0.77 -5.37 27.23
#